data_AF-A0A521KWS6-F1
#
_entry.id   AF-A0A521KWS6-F1
#
_cell.length_a   1.000
_cell.length_b   1.000
_cell.length_c   1.000
_cell.angle_alpha   90.00
_cell.angle_beta   90.00
_cell.angle_gamma   90.00
#
_symmetry.space_group_name_H-M   'P 1'
#
loop_
_entity.id
_entity.type
_entity.pdbx_description
1 polymer ?
#
loop_
_entity_poly.entity_id
_entity_poly.type
_entity_poly.pdbx_seq_one_letter_code
_entity_poly.pdbx_strand_id
1 'polypeptide(L)'
;MRQFGMARYGWRIGWALCGLLALADQTAAFPVSGAAWSEAQWEQHCKAVRTSYNQTAPLLTDRLTVQSDDPRFLDFISWVWANKIIEHQVEQVGGTEWNGPTSGVIFHWAPGSRWETHTLVPFDHAIHHIAGEHYWQDNMFAEFFERFGPVKGVNIGDRLSMETPPTWAQFLHHIGGPESPYYRYVFHQESRIDPIRRIVTMVGGQGVAFDYTFDRYLGEVKEVLTDCKAYQFFELYDRYGRGFASKAGWAGQPVPEQ
;
A
#
# COMPACT_ATOMS: atom_id res chain seq x y z
N MET A 1 -32.18 -29.35 -69.46
CA MET A 1 -33.25 -29.84 -68.56
C MET A 1 -33.02 -29.25 -67.18
N ARG A 2 -34.03 -28.53 -66.64
CA ARG A 2 -34.19 -28.00 -65.27
C ARG A 2 -33.17 -26.92 -64.84
N GLN A 3 -33.48 -25.61 -64.90
CA GLN A 3 -34.29 -24.77 -63.98
C GLN A 3 -33.82 -24.74 -62.51
N PHE A 4 -33.95 -23.54 -61.92
CA PHE A 4 -33.71 -23.09 -60.53
C PHE A 4 -32.30 -22.52 -60.27
N GLY A 5 -32.12 -21.32 -59.72
CA GLY A 5 -33.07 -20.33 -59.20
C GLY A 5 -32.29 -19.14 -58.65
N MET A 6 -32.75 -17.92 -58.97
CA MET A 6 -32.35 -16.70 -58.27
C MET A 6 -32.77 -16.80 -56.80
N ALA A 7 -31.87 -16.47 -55.88
CA ALA A 7 -32.24 -16.02 -54.55
C ALA A 7 -31.42 -14.78 -54.20
N ARG A 8 -32.05 -13.62 -54.38
CA ARG A 8 -31.70 -12.37 -53.71
C ARG A 8 -31.98 -12.55 -52.22
N TYR A 9 -30.94 -12.53 -51.40
CA TYR A 9 -30.98 -12.23 -49.96
C TYR A 9 -29.69 -11.43 -49.73
N GLY A 10 -29.73 -10.13 -49.46
CA GLY A 10 -30.38 -9.52 -48.31
C GLY A 10 -29.29 -8.72 -47.61
N TRP A 11 -28.81 -7.65 -48.26
CA TRP A 11 -27.70 -6.82 -47.80
C TRP A 11 -28.20 -5.85 -46.72
N ARG A 12 -28.65 -6.37 -45.57
CA ARG A 12 -29.01 -5.61 -44.36
C ARG A 12 -28.89 -6.48 -43.11
N ILE A 13 -27.68 -6.64 -42.61
CA ILE A 13 -27.40 -6.78 -41.18
C ILE A 13 -26.27 -5.78 -40.95
N GLY A 14 -26.51 -4.60 -40.38
CA GLY A 14 -27.25 -4.42 -39.15
C GLY A 14 -26.21 -4.20 -38.06
N TRP A 15 -25.69 -2.98 -38.04
CA TRP A 15 -25.10 -2.28 -36.91
C TRP A 15 -25.40 -2.91 -35.54
N ALA A 16 -24.57 -3.85 -35.09
CA ALA A 16 -24.66 -4.43 -33.74
C ALA A 16 -23.38 -5.16 -33.29
N LEU A 17 -22.21 -4.79 -33.82
CA LEU A 17 -20.93 -5.43 -33.47
C LEU A 17 -19.81 -4.38 -33.52
N CYS A 18 -19.84 -3.45 -32.56
CA CYS A 18 -18.68 -2.68 -32.07
C CYS A 18 -19.10 -1.74 -30.90
N GLY A 19 -20.18 -2.06 -30.18
CA GLY A 19 -20.60 -1.39 -28.95
C GLY A 19 -20.29 -2.20 -27.68
N LEU A 20 -19.28 -3.06 -27.73
CA LEU A 20 -18.88 -3.98 -26.64
C LEU A 20 -17.41 -3.79 -26.21
N LEU A 21 -16.81 -2.63 -26.50
CA LEU A 21 -15.43 -2.30 -26.09
C LEU A 21 -15.39 -1.06 -25.18
N ALA A 22 -16.30 -0.97 -24.22
CA ALA A 22 -16.22 0.05 -23.17
C ALA A 22 -16.92 -0.38 -21.87
N LEU A 23 -16.92 -1.66 -21.54
CA LEU A 23 -16.89 -2.04 -20.12
C LEU A 23 -15.41 -2.14 -19.78
N ALA A 24 -14.79 -0.98 -19.56
CA ALA A 24 -13.63 -0.93 -18.71
C ALA A 24 -14.10 -1.55 -17.39
N ASP A 25 -13.52 -2.70 -17.01
CA ASP A 25 -13.67 -3.24 -15.68
C ASP A 25 -13.41 -2.08 -14.72
N GLN A 26 -14.48 -1.58 -14.10
CA GLN A 26 -14.34 -0.84 -12.86
C GLN A 26 -13.90 -1.89 -11.85
N THR A 27 -12.59 -2.15 -11.84
CA THR A 27 -11.94 -2.82 -10.74
C THR A 27 -12.23 -1.96 -9.53
N ALA A 28 -13.24 -2.34 -8.75
CA ALA A 28 -13.52 -1.69 -7.49
C ALA A 28 -12.24 -1.84 -6.66
N ALA A 29 -11.63 -0.71 -6.31
CA ALA A 29 -10.60 -0.68 -5.30
C ALA A 29 -11.12 -1.46 -4.09
N PHE A 30 -10.26 -2.24 -3.45
CA PHE A 30 -10.60 -3.03 -2.27
C PHE A 30 -11.44 -2.18 -1.32
N PRO A 31 -12.57 -2.67 -0.78
CA PRO A 31 -13.43 -1.88 0.08
C PRO A 31 -12.60 -1.33 1.24
N VAL A 32 -12.30 -0.04 1.18
CA VAL A 32 -11.59 0.64 2.27
C VAL A 32 -12.51 0.57 3.48
N SER A 33 -11.99 0.24 4.65
CA SER A 33 -12.84 0.08 5.85
C SER A 33 -13.73 1.30 6.05
N GLY A 34 -14.89 1.13 6.71
CA GLY A 34 -15.79 2.25 7.02
C GLY A 34 -15.14 3.34 7.90
N ALA A 35 -13.92 3.12 8.39
CA ALA A 35 -13.12 4.12 9.09
C ALA A 35 -12.38 5.07 8.12
N ALA A 36 -12.13 4.65 6.88
CA ALA A 36 -11.41 5.42 5.87
C ALA A 36 -12.23 6.58 5.31
N TRP A 37 -11.55 7.69 5.06
CA TRP A 37 -12.14 8.79 4.32
C TRP A 37 -12.01 8.54 2.81
N SER A 38 -13.08 8.79 2.08
CA SER A 38 -13.06 8.86 0.63
C SER A 38 -12.16 10.00 0.14
N GLU A 39 -11.66 9.90 -1.10
CA GLU A 39 -10.87 10.98 -1.70
C GLU A 39 -11.63 12.32 -1.71
N ALA A 40 -12.94 12.30 -1.95
CA ALA A 40 -13.78 13.50 -1.89
C ALA A 40 -13.82 14.13 -0.48
N GLN A 41 -13.81 13.32 0.57
CA GLN A 41 -13.70 13.82 1.95
C GLN A 41 -12.32 14.46 2.18
N TRP A 42 -11.24 13.80 1.77
CA TRP A 42 -9.89 14.37 1.87
C TRP A 42 -9.79 15.72 1.16
N GLU A 43 -10.20 15.78 -0.11
CA GLU A 43 -10.20 17.02 -0.90
C GLU A 43 -11.01 18.12 -0.21
N GLN A 44 -12.21 17.79 0.30
CA GLN A 44 -13.05 18.76 0.98
C GLN A 44 -12.38 19.32 2.24
N HIS A 45 -11.71 18.47 3.01
CA HIS A 45 -10.99 18.88 4.22
C HIS A 45 -9.77 19.75 3.92
N CYS A 46 -9.09 19.58 2.78
CA CYS A 46 -7.87 20.33 2.48
C CYS A 46 -8.07 21.60 1.62
N LYS A 47 -9.22 21.77 0.95
CA LYS A 47 -9.49 22.94 0.06
C LYS A 47 -9.24 24.31 0.72
N ALA A 48 -9.67 24.46 1.97
CA ALA A 48 -9.59 25.73 2.71
C ALA A 48 -8.31 25.86 3.56
N VAL A 49 -7.50 24.80 3.65
CA VAL A 49 -6.31 24.79 4.50
C VAL A 49 -5.22 25.64 3.84
N ARG A 50 -4.64 26.56 4.61
CA ARG A 50 -3.49 27.37 4.24
C ARG A 50 -2.48 27.25 5.36
N THR A 51 -1.26 26.82 5.02
CA THR A 51 -0.22 26.55 6.02
C THR A 51 1.10 27.21 5.62
N SER A 52 2.04 27.29 6.55
CA SER A 52 3.42 27.73 6.28
C SER A 52 4.14 26.81 5.30
N TYR A 53 3.64 25.60 5.07
CA TYR A 53 4.13 24.69 4.05
C TYR A 53 3.76 25.15 2.65
N ASN A 54 2.53 25.59 2.44
CA ASN A 54 2.07 26.18 1.19
C ASN A 54 1.07 27.31 1.46
N GLN A 55 1.56 28.55 1.42
CA GLN A 55 0.76 29.75 1.72
C GLN A 55 -0.02 30.24 0.50
N THR A 56 0.47 29.95 -0.71
CA THR A 56 0.00 30.58 -1.95
C THR A 56 -0.92 29.69 -2.78
N ALA A 57 -0.96 28.39 -2.50
CA ALA A 57 -1.81 27.43 -3.19
C ALA A 57 -2.40 26.39 -2.22
N PRO A 58 -3.51 25.74 -2.59
CA PRO A 58 -3.99 24.56 -1.87
C PRO A 58 -2.94 23.45 -1.83
N LEU A 59 -3.03 22.59 -0.83
CA LEU A 59 -2.21 21.38 -0.73
C LEU A 59 -2.52 20.43 -1.89
N LEU A 60 -1.49 19.75 -2.40
CA LEU A 60 -1.63 18.83 -3.52
C LEU A 60 -2.37 17.56 -3.11
N THR A 61 -3.33 17.15 -3.94
CA THR A 61 -4.15 15.96 -3.70
C THR A 61 -3.55 14.70 -4.32
N ASP A 62 -2.52 14.83 -5.16
CA ASP A 62 -1.95 13.74 -5.97
C ASP A 62 -0.56 13.27 -5.51
N ARG A 63 0.14 14.05 -4.69
CA ARG A 63 1.50 13.73 -4.25
C ARG A 63 1.83 14.38 -2.91
N LEU A 64 2.80 13.81 -2.21
CA LEU A 64 3.44 14.41 -1.04
C LEU A 64 4.79 15.03 -1.45
N THR A 65 4.98 16.30 -1.11
CA THR A 65 6.15 17.08 -1.56
C THR A 65 7.20 17.32 -0.48
N VAL A 66 6.92 16.96 0.79
CA VAL A 66 7.90 17.08 1.88
C VAL A 66 9.16 16.29 1.55
N GLN A 67 10.31 16.86 1.85
CA GLN A 67 11.63 16.29 1.61
C GLN A 67 12.35 16.05 2.95
N SER A 68 13.37 15.18 2.93
CA SER A 68 14.08 14.77 4.15
C SER A 68 15.04 15.82 4.73
N ASP A 69 15.21 16.94 4.02
CA ASP A 69 15.95 18.14 4.43
C ASP A 69 15.03 19.27 4.92
N ASP A 70 13.70 19.11 4.83
CA ASP A 70 12.75 20.09 5.33
C ASP A 70 12.90 20.23 6.86
N PRO A 71 12.95 21.45 7.43
CA PRO A 71 13.07 21.66 8.88
C PRO A 71 11.94 21.02 9.70
N ARG A 72 10.78 20.75 9.08
CA ARG A 72 9.62 20.07 9.68
C ARG A 72 9.71 18.55 9.60
N PHE A 73 10.66 18.00 8.83
CA PHE A 73 10.69 16.59 8.46
C PHE A 73 10.71 15.64 9.67
N LEU A 74 11.50 15.95 10.70
CA LEU A 74 11.56 15.09 11.90
C LEU A 74 10.21 15.02 12.63
N ASP A 75 9.51 16.14 12.73
CA ASP A 75 8.18 16.20 13.32
C ASP A 75 7.17 15.49 12.42
N PHE A 76 7.33 15.60 11.10
CA PHE A 76 6.50 14.91 10.12
C PHE A 76 6.60 13.40 10.25
N ILE A 77 7.81 12.82 10.22
CA ILE A 77 7.96 11.36 10.36
C ILE A 77 7.52 10.86 11.75
N SER A 78 7.65 11.69 12.78
CA SER A 78 7.13 11.37 14.12
C SER A 78 5.60 11.41 14.16
N TRP A 79 4.98 12.33 13.43
CA TRP A 79 3.53 12.35 13.23
C TRP A 79 3.08 11.12 12.44
N VAL A 80 3.72 10.79 11.32
CA VAL A 80 3.45 9.58 10.54
C VAL A 80 3.48 8.34 11.42
N TRP A 81 4.55 8.19 12.21
CA TRP A 81 4.74 7.13 13.19
C TRP A 81 3.62 7.07 14.24
N ALA A 82 3.31 8.20 14.88
CA ALA A 82 2.28 8.28 15.90
C ALA A 82 0.87 7.96 15.37
N ASN A 83 0.66 8.12 14.06
CA ASN A 83 -0.59 7.83 13.37
C ASN A 83 -0.59 6.45 12.70
N LYS A 84 0.51 5.67 12.80
CA LYS A 84 0.64 4.31 12.24
C LYS A 84 0.35 4.26 10.74
N ILE A 85 0.73 5.32 10.02
CA ILE A 85 0.32 5.51 8.61
C ILE A 85 0.98 4.48 7.69
N ILE A 86 2.16 3.99 8.06
CA ILE A 86 2.93 3.00 7.28
C ILE A 86 3.06 1.66 7.97
N GLU A 87 2.31 1.44 9.05
CA GLU A 87 1.97 0.07 9.47
C GLU A 87 1.19 -0.56 8.31
N HIS A 88 1.65 -1.73 7.85
CA HIS A 88 0.97 -2.39 6.75
C HIS A 88 1.04 -3.90 6.84
N GLN A 89 0.04 -4.53 6.24
CA GLN A 89 -0.02 -5.97 6.03
C GLN A 89 0.11 -6.29 4.54
N VAL A 90 0.89 -7.31 4.20
CA VAL A 90 1.00 -7.84 2.84
C VAL A 90 0.05 -9.03 2.66
N GLU A 91 -0.76 -9.01 1.62
CA GLU A 91 -1.62 -10.12 1.20
C GLU A 91 -1.42 -10.42 -0.29
N GLN A 92 -1.38 -11.70 -0.67
CA GLN A 92 -1.36 -12.03 -2.09
C GLN A 92 -2.72 -11.80 -2.72
N VAL A 93 -2.73 -11.36 -3.97
CA VAL A 93 -3.98 -11.37 -4.71
C VAL A 93 -4.53 -12.79 -4.93
N GLY A 94 -5.84 -12.95 -4.70
CA GLY A 94 -6.57 -14.22 -4.68
C GLY A 94 -6.97 -14.66 -3.27
N GLY A 95 -6.59 -13.86 -2.25
CA GLY A 95 -7.02 -13.96 -0.85
C GLY A 95 -8.41 -13.37 -0.57
N THR A 96 -8.65 -13.03 0.69
CA THR A 96 -10.00 -12.80 1.24
C THR A 96 -10.69 -11.60 0.55
N GLU A 97 -11.92 -11.80 0.09
CA GLU A 97 -12.82 -10.75 -0.44
C GLU A 97 -12.37 -10.04 -1.74
N TRP A 98 -11.21 -10.38 -2.30
CA TRP A 98 -10.72 -9.73 -3.52
C TRP A 98 -11.30 -10.31 -4.81
N ASN A 99 -11.98 -9.46 -5.58
CA ASN A 99 -12.53 -9.79 -6.91
C ASN A 99 -11.85 -9.00 -8.06
N GLY A 100 -10.68 -8.40 -7.81
CA GLY A 100 -9.96 -7.54 -8.77
C GLY A 100 -8.76 -8.20 -9.48
N PRO A 101 -7.85 -7.41 -10.08
CA PRO A 101 -6.71 -7.92 -10.85
C PRO A 101 -5.77 -8.82 -10.05
N THR A 102 -5.40 -10.00 -10.60
CA THR A 102 -4.63 -11.06 -9.92
C THR A 102 -3.12 -11.05 -10.12
N SER A 103 -2.60 -10.01 -10.77
CA SER A 103 -1.21 -9.94 -11.22
C SER A 103 -0.23 -9.33 -10.21
N GLY A 104 -0.55 -9.31 -8.91
CA GLY A 104 0.27 -8.61 -7.93
C GLY A 104 0.04 -9.02 -6.47
N VAL A 105 0.46 -8.12 -5.59
CA VAL A 105 0.41 -8.25 -4.14
C VAL A 105 -0.25 -6.99 -3.57
N ILE A 106 -1.17 -7.19 -2.63
CA ILE A 106 -1.89 -6.10 -1.96
C ILE A 106 -1.13 -5.71 -0.70
N PHE A 107 -0.91 -4.42 -0.54
CA PHE A 107 -0.44 -3.84 0.71
C PHE A 107 -1.62 -3.11 1.36
N HIS A 108 -1.96 -3.52 2.58
CA HIS A 108 -2.99 -2.93 3.42
C HIS A 108 -2.33 -1.95 4.39
N TRP A 109 -2.36 -0.67 4.03
CA TRP A 109 -1.73 0.39 4.79
C TRP A 109 -2.66 0.94 5.85
N ALA A 110 -2.09 1.37 6.98
CA ALA A 110 -2.77 2.02 8.09
C ALA A 110 -4.12 1.35 8.50
N PRO A 111 -4.15 0.02 8.68
CA PRO A 111 -5.39 -0.73 8.86
C PRO A 111 -6.20 -0.24 10.06
N GLY A 112 -7.50 -0.05 9.87
CA GLY A 112 -8.44 0.42 10.91
C GLY A 112 -8.38 1.93 11.18
N SER A 113 -7.77 2.71 10.30
CA SER A 113 -7.65 4.17 10.45
C SER A 113 -8.26 4.93 9.27
N ARG A 114 -8.41 6.25 9.39
CA ARG A 114 -8.92 7.06 8.28
C ARG A 114 -7.96 7.19 7.08
N TRP A 115 -6.68 6.85 7.29
CA TRP A 115 -5.65 6.82 6.25
C TRP A 115 -5.54 5.46 5.57
N GLU A 116 -6.36 4.49 5.99
CA GLU A 116 -6.35 3.15 5.42
C GLU A 116 -6.46 3.22 3.90
N THR A 117 -5.57 2.51 3.22
CA THR A 117 -5.58 2.42 1.77
C THR A 117 -4.97 1.10 1.32
N HIS A 118 -5.31 0.72 0.09
CA HIS A 118 -4.89 -0.55 -0.51
C HIS A 118 -4.13 -0.25 -1.79
N THR A 119 -2.86 -0.64 -1.84
CA THR A 119 -2.06 -0.55 -3.07
C THR A 119 -1.84 -1.94 -3.64
N LEU A 120 -2.02 -2.07 -4.95
CA LEU A 120 -1.65 -3.28 -5.69
C LEU A 120 -0.28 -3.04 -6.32
N VAL A 121 0.73 -3.77 -5.84
CA VAL A 121 2.08 -3.69 -6.40
C VAL A 121 2.39 -4.95 -7.22
N PRO A 122 3.21 -4.81 -8.28
CA PRO A 122 3.77 -5.95 -9.00
C PRO A 122 4.54 -6.92 -8.07
N PHE A 123 4.56 -8.20 -8.42
CA PHE A 123 5.26 -9.22 -7.63
C PHE A 123 6.75 -8.93 -7.45
N ASP A 124 7.44 -8.47 -8.48
CA ASP A 124 8.86 -8.11 -8.42
C ASP A 124 9.14 -7.01 -7.40
N HIS A 125 8.29 -5.97 -7.36
CA HIS A 125 8.33 -4.94 -6.32
C HIS A 125 8.12 -5.55 -4.94
N ALA A 126 7.03 -6.32 -4.75
CA ALA A 126 6.70 -6.92 -3.46
C ALA A 126 7.82 -7.85 -2.96
N ILE A 127 8.42 -8.64 -3.84
CA ILE A 127 9.53 -9.54 -3.52
C ILE A 127 10.73 -8.78 -2.97
N HIS A 128 11.07 -7.66 -3.62
CA HIS A 128 12.16 -6.81 -3.16
C HIS A 128 11.91 -6.31 -1.74
N HIS A 129 10.70 -5.78 -1.49
CA HIS A 129 10.28 -5.27 -0.19
C HIS A 129 10.20 -6.38 0.89
N ILE A 130 9.64 -7.53 0.57
CA ILE A 130 9.31 -8.58 1.55
C ILE A 130 10.51 -9.49 1.85
N ALA A 131 11.25 -9.93 0.83
CA ALA A 131 12.31 -10.92 1.03
C ALA A 131 13.70 -10.31 1.01
N GLY A 132 13.91 -9.27 0.21
CA GLY A 132 15.20 -8.58 0.11
C GLY A 132 15.58 -7.88 1.41
N GLU A 133 14.61 -7.26 2.08
CA GLU A 133 14.85 -6.44 3.27
C GLU A 133 14.86 -7.24 4.58
N HIS A 134 14.24 -8.44 4.58
CA HIS A 134 14.00 -9.20 5.82
C HIS A 134 14.91 -10.42 6.03
N TYR A 135 15.78 -10.73 5.06
CA TYR A 135 16.68 -11.89 5.10
C TYR A 135 15.98 -13.21 5.46
N TRP A 136 14.72 -13.38 5.03
CA TRP A 136 13.93 -14.56 5.34
C TRP A 136 14.59 -15.83 4.82
N GLN A 137 14.60 -16.86 5.68
CA GLN A 137 15.19 -18.16 5.40
C GLN A 137 14.10 -19.24 5.27
N ASP A 138 14.37 -20.27 4.48
CA ASP A 138 13.41 -21.37 4.23
C ASP A 138 13.03 -22.16 5.49
N ASN A 139 13.88 -22.16 6.53
CA ASN A 139 13.58 -22.77 7.83
C ASN A 139 12.58 -21.96 8.67
N MET A 140 12.33 -20.70 8.36
CA MET A 140 11.28 -19.89 9.00
C MET A 140 9.88 -20.27 8.51
N PHE A 141 9.78 -21.00 7.39
CA PHE A 141 8.55 -21.43 6.73
C PHE A 141 8.65 -22.90 6.31
N ALA A 142 9.11 -23.75 7.24
CA ALA A 142 9.53 -25.12 6.93
C ALA A 142 8.41 -25.95 6.31
N GLU A 143 7.20 -25.88 6.85
CA GLU A 143 6.01 -26.59 6.32
C GLU A 143 5.67 -26.23 4.86
N PHE A 144 5.98 -25.00 4.43
CA PHE A 144 5.84 -24.64 3.03
C PHE A 144 6.92 -25.30 2.17
N PHE A 145 8.19 -25.23 2.59
CA PHE A 145 9.33 -25.63 1.76
C PHE A 145 9.60 -27.14 1.74
N GLU A 146 9.22 -27.88 2.79
CA GLU A 146 9.44 -29.33 2.91
C GLU A 146 8.82 -30.13 1.75
N ARG A 147 7.66 -29.69 1.24
CA ARG A 147 6.99 -30.33 0.09
C ARG A 147 7.72 -30.15 -1.24
N PHE A 148 8.72 -29.27 -1.29
CA PHE A 148 9.52 -28.97 -2.47
C PHE A 148 10.99 -29.41 -2.32
N GLY A 149 11.34 -30.06 -1.22
CA GLY A 149 12.69 -30.56 -0.95
C GLY A 149 13.22 -30.15 0.44
N PRO A 150 14.43 -30.59 0.82
CA PRO A 150 14.97 -30.38 2.15
C PRO A 150 15.13 -28.88 2.47
N VAL A 151 14.79 -28.49 3.69
CA VAL A 151 15.00 -27.14 4.25
C VAL A 151 16.48 -26.98 4.64
N LYS A 152 17.12 -25.85 4.29
CA LYS A 152 18.59 -25.67 4.39
C LYS A 152 19.04 -24.43 5.16
N GLY A 153 18.13 -23.59 5.64
CA GLY A 153 18.44 -22.27 6.21
C GLY A 153 18.95 -21.27 5.18
N VAL A 154 18.54 -21.40 3.91
CA VAL A 154 18.94 -20.50 2.81
C VAL A 154 17.90 -19.42 2.59
N ASN A 155 18.29 -18.32 1.95
CA ASN A 155 17.36 -17.22 1.66
C ASN A 155 16.19 -17.74 0.79
N ILE A 156 14.96 -17.36 1.14
CA ILE A 156 13.78 -17.81 0.39
C ILE A 156 13.76 -17.31 -1.06
N GLY A 157 14.42 -16.20 -1.36
CA GLY A 157 14.56 -15.67 -2.71
C GLY A 157 15.36 -16.59 -3.63
N ASP A 158 16.27 -17.40 -3.08
CA ASP A 158 16.99 -18.42 -3.85
C ASP A 158 16.16 -19.70 -4.06
N ARG A 159 15.09 -19.87 -3.28
CA ARG A 159 14.19 -21.04 -3.33
C ARG A 159 12.99 -20.80 -4.22
N LEU A 160 12.47 -19.57 -4.23
CA LEU A 160 11.22 -19.21 -4.88
C LEU A 160 11.47 -18.72 -6.31
N SER A 161 10.61 -19.13 -7.22
CA SER A 161 10.65 -18.65 -8.60
C SER A 161 9.33 -17.99 -9.02
N MET A 162 9.33 -17.33 -10.18
CA MET A 162 8.09 -16.76 -10.73
C MET A 162 7.21 -17.82 -11.41
N GLU A 163 7.82 -18.86 -11.99
CA GLU A 163 7.14 -19.75 -12.94
C GLU A 163 7.13 -21.21 -12.48
N THR A 164 8.22 -21.69 -11.90
CA THR A 164 8.40 -23.08 -11.48
C THR A 164 8.20 -23.24 -9.96
N PRO A 165 7.41 -24.22 -9.50
CA PRO A 165 7.25 -24.47 -8.08
C PRO A 165 8.59 -24.76 -7.38
N PRO A 166 8.79 -24.24 -6.14
CA PRO A 166 7.87 -23.38 -5.41
C PRO A 166 7.83 -21.95 -5.95
N THR A 167 6.63 -21.42 -6.22
CA THR A 167 6.49 -20.07 -6.77
C THR A 167 6.26 -19.01 -5.69
N TRP A 168 6.63 -17.75 -5.99
CA TRP A 168 6.30 -16.59 -5.16
C TRP A 168 4.80 -16.47 -4.89
N ALA A 169 3.98 -16.69 -5.92
CA ALA A 169 2.53 -16.73 -5.77
C ALA A 169 2.10 -17.80 -4.74
N GLN A 170 2.60 -19.04 -4.86
CA GLN A 170 2.26 -20.09 -3.90
C GLN A 170 2.70 -19.75 -2.47
N PHE A 171 3.87 -19.13 -2.32
CA PHE A 171 4.40 -18.74 -1.02
C PHE A 171 3.59 -17.63 -0.38
N LEU A 172 3.35 -16.53 -1.10
CA LEU A 172 2.56 -15.40 -0.62
C LEU A 172 1.12 -15.81 -0.30
N HIS A 173 0.52 -16.73 -1.06
CA HIS A 173 -0.78 -17.33 -0.71
C HIS A 173 -0.72 -17.98 0.68
N HIS A 174 0.34 -18.76 0.90
CA HIS A 174 0.50 -19.53 2.12
C HIS A 174 0.74 -18.65 3.34
N ILE A 175 1.54 -17.58 3.20
CA ILE A 175 1.91 -16.72 4.33
C ILE A 175 0.98 -15.53 4.55
N GLY A 176 0.24 -15.09 3.53
CA GLY A 176 -0.70 -13.96 3.60
C GLY A 176 -2.17 -14.37 3.62
N GLY A 177 -2.50 -15.65 3.40
CA GLY A 177 -3.88 -16.13 3.38
C GLY A 177 -4.59 -16.09 4.75
N PRO A 178 -5.93 -16.17 4.78
CA PRO A 178 -6.74 -16.02 5.99
C PRO A 178 -6.44 -17.07 7.09
N GLU A 179 -5.98 -18.25 6.71
CA GLU A 179 -5.59 -19.33 7.63
C GLU A 179 -4.08 -19.38 7.90
N SER A 180 -3.34 -18.37 7.44
CA SER A 180 -1.89 -18.34 7.57
C SER A 180 -1.47 -18.19 9.04
N PRO A 181 -0.69 -19.14 9.60
CA PRO A 181 -0.05 -18.93 10.90
C PRO A 181 1.08 -17.88 10.82
N TYR A 182 1.46 -17.48 9.60
CA TYR A 182 2.51 -16.52 9.28
C TYR A 182 2.03 -15.09 9.12
N TYR A 183 0.74 -14.82 9.35
CA TYR A 183 0.15 -13.48 9.25
C TYR A 183 0.99 -12.39 9.94
N ARG A 184 1.65 -12.72 11.06
CA ARG A 184 2.49 -11.76 11.76
C ARG A 184 3.69 -11.31 10.91
N TYR A 185 4.31 -12.20 10.15
CA TYR A 185 5.50 -11.90 9.34
C TYR A 185 5.22 -10.95 8.20
N VAL A 186 4.01 -10.97 7.67
CA VAL A 186 3.57 -10.06 6.62
C VAL A 186 3.06 -8.73 7.18
N PHE A 187 3.15 -8.51 8.49
CA PHE A 187 2.76 -7.27 9.14
C PHE A 187 4.01 -6.50 9.60
N HIS A 188 4.13 -5.26 9.12
CA HIS A 188 5.21 -4.35 9.49
C HIS A 188 4.69 -3.25 10.41
N GLN A 189 5.46 -2.97 11.46
CA GLN A 189 5.18 -1.91 12.42
C GLN A 189 6.39 -1.03 12.63
N GLU A 190 6.21 0.27 12.72
CA GLU A 190 7.29 1.16 13.09
C GLU A 190 7.64 1.03 14.59
N SER A 191 8.89 0.76 14.90
CA SER A 191 9.34 0.54 16.29
C SER A 191 10.11 1.72 16.88
N ARG A 192 10.92 2.42 16.07
CA ARG A 192 11.81 3.49 16.57
C ARG A 192 12.20 4.46 15.47
N ILE A 193 12.30 5.75 15.83
CA ILE A 193 12.94 6.78 15.02
C ILE A 193 14.30 7.13 15.66
N ASP A 194 15.38 7.10 14.88
CA ASP A 194 16.71 7.53 15.28
C ASP A 194 17.14 8.74 14.45
N PRO A 195 17.00 9.97 14.98
CA PRO A 195 17.33 11.19 14.25
C PRO A 195 18.83 11.36 13.99
N ILE A 196 19.69 10.76 14.83
CA ILE A 196 21.15 10.89 14.71
C ILE A 196 21.63 10.04 13.54
N ARG A 197 21.14 8.80 13.46
CA ARG A 197 21.47 7.88 12.36
C ARG A 197 20.62 8.10 11.11
N ARG A 198 19.57 8.94 11.19
CA ARG A 198 18.58 9.19 10.13
C ARG A 198 17.92 7.89 9.64
N ILE A 199 17.50 7.06 10.59
CA ILE A 199 16.83 5.80 10.31
C ILE A 199 15.51 5.68 11.08
N VAL A 200 14.60 4.93 10.49
CA VAL A 200 13.41 4.40 11.17
C VAL A 200 13.57 2.89 11.21
N THR A 201 13.52 2.31 12.41
CA THR A 201 13.54 0.86 12.58
C THR A 201 12.11 0.35 12.51
N MET A 202 11.86 -0.50 11.52
CA MET A 202 10.62 -1.27 11.37
C MET A 202 10.80 -2.63 12.04
N VAL A 203 9.71 -3.20 12.52
CA VAL A 203 9.65 -4.57 13.02
C VAL A 203 8.59 -5.30 12.22
N GLY A 204 9.01 -6.38 11.56
CA GLY A 204 8.12 -7.36 10.98
C GLY A 204 7.73 -8.43 11.99
N GLY A 205 6.90 -9.38 11.55
CA GLY A 205 6.49 -10.47 12.42
C GLY A 205 7.63 -11.26 13.03
N GLN A 206 7.33 -11.78 14.22
CA GLN A 206 8.26 -12.46 15.11
C GLN A 206 9.46 -11.62 15.56
N GLY A 207 9.36 -10.29 15.47
CA GLY A 207 10.36 -9.39 16.05
C GLY A 207 11.59 -9.17 15.16
N VAL A 208 11.50 -9.51 13.87
CA VAL A 208 12.56 -9.21 12.90
C VAL A 208 12.60 -7.70 12.69
N ALA A 209 13.70 -7.08 13.11
CA ALA A 209 13.91 -5.64 12.95
C ALA A 209 14.75 -5.35 11.71
N PHE A 210 14.40 -4.30 10.99
CA PHE A 210 15.12 -3.79 9.83
C PHE A 210 15.06 -2.26 9.79
N ASP A 211 16.10 -1.64 9.24
CA ASP A 211 16.29 -0.19 9.26
C ASP A 211 16.00 0.41 7.88
N TYR A 212 15.09 1.39 7.83
CA TYR A 212 14.93 2.27 6.67
C TYR A 212 15.70 3.56 6.90
N THR A 213 16.43 4.02 5.89
CA THR A 213 16.90 5.42 5.87
C THR A 213 15.69 6.36 5.80
N PHE A 214 15.85 7.60 6.25
CA PHE A 214 14.80 8.62 6.13
C PHE A 214 14.29 8.80 4.69
N ASP A 215 15.15 8.68 3.68
CA ASP A 215 14.74 8.80 2.28
C ASP A 215 13.94 7.57 1.82
N ARG A 216 14.36 6.36 2.20
CA ARG A 216 13.63 5.12 1.93
C ARG A 216 12.24 5.15 2.59
N TYR A 217 12.20 5.56 3.86
CA TYR A 217 10.98 5.70 4.64
C TYR A 217 10.04 6.75 4.04
N LEU A 218 10.56 7.90 3.61
CA LEU A 218 9.75 8.90 2.92
C LEU A 218 9.22 8.39 1.57
N GLY A 219 9.95 7.49 0.90
CA GLY A 219 9.46 6.76 -0.26
C GLY A 219 8.18 5.99 0.06
N GLU A 220 8.17 5.22 1.13
CA GLU A 220 6.98 4.48 1.62
C GLU A 220 5.83 5.42 1.98
N VAL A 221 6.12 6.49 2.71
CA VAL A 221 5.09 7.48 3.08
C VAL A 221 4.38 8.05 1.84
N LYS A 222 5.10 8.23 0.73
CA LYS A 222 4.56 8.77 -0.53
C LYS A 222 3.64 7.81 -1.27
N GLU A 223 3.63 6.52 -0.93
CA GLU A 223 2.67 5.57 -1.49
C GLU A 223 1.27 5.75 -0.89
N VAL A 224 1.19 6.27 0.34
CA VAL A 224 -0.05 6.38 1.12
C VAL A 224 -0.53 7.83 1.25
N LEU A 225 0.40 8.78 1.41
CA LEU A 225 0.09 10.17 1.69
C LEU A 225 0.29 11.08 0.48
N THR A 226 -0.55 12.11 0.45
CA THR A 226 -0.38 13.33 -0.34
C THR A 226 -0.29 14.53 0.59
N ASP A 227 0.09 15.69 0.09
CA ASP A 227 0.13 16.92 0.89
C ASP A 227 -1.26 17.19 1.52
N CYS A 228 -2.33 16.95 0.76
CA CYS A 228 -3.71 17.05 1.23
C CYS A 228 -4.01 16.05 2.36
N LYS A 229 -3.60 14.78 2.27
CA LYS A 229 -3.80 13.79 3.36
C LYS A 229 -2.95 14.11 4.60
N ALA A 230 -1.85 14.84 4.43
CA ALA A 230 -0.99 15.32 5.50
C ALA A 230 -1.39 16.70 6.07
N TYR A 231 -2.51 17.30 5.65
CA TYR A 231 -2.86 18.68 6.00
C TYR A 231 -2.83 18.97 7.51
N GLN A 232 -3.30 18.02 8.32
CA GLN A 232 -3.37 18.18 9.77
C GLN A 232 -2.00 18.33 10.41
N PHE A 233 -0.99 17.63 9.89
CA PHE A 233 0.38 17.80 10.37
C PHE A 233 0.81 19.27 10.21
N PHE A 234 0.60 19.82 9.02
CA PHE A 234 1.01 21.19 8.72
C PHE A 234 0.23 22.22 9.54
N GLU A 235 -1.09 22.05 9.72
CA GLU A 235 -1.88 22.94 10.58
C GLU A 235 -1.45 22.88 12.05
N LEU A 236 -1.21 21.69 12.59
CA LEU A 236 -0.76 21.53 13.98
C LEU A 236 0.64 22.14 14.18
N TYR A 237 1.53 21.95 13.21
CA TYR A 237 2.86 22.54 13.24
C TYR A 237 2.79 24.07 13.22
N ASP A 238 1.93 24.67 12.40
CA ASP A 238 1.77 26.12 12.34
C ASP A 238 1.18 26.71 13.61
N ARG A 239 0.16 26.06 14.18
CA ARG A 239 -0.56 26.56 15.35
C ARG A 239 0.25 26.44 16.64
N TYR A 240 0.98 25.35 16.80
CA TYR A 240 1.60 24.99 18.08
C TYR A 240 3.13 24.90 18.03
N GLY A 241 3.71 25.00 16.83
CA GLY A 241 5.14 24.98 16.61
C GLY A 241 5.76 23.58 16.63
N ARG A 242 7.08 23.60 16.56
CA ARG A 242 7.93 22.40 16.52
C ARG A 242 7.69 21.48 17.72
N GLY A 243 7.60 20.19 17.46
CA GLY A 243 7.48 19.12 18.45
C GLY A 243 6.06 18.90 18.99
N PHE A 244 5.07 19.67 18.52
CA PHE A 244 3.68 19.46 18.95
C PHE A 244 3.00 18.33 18.19
N ALA A 245 3.07 18.36 16.85
CA ALA A 245 2.42 17.37 15.98
C ALA A 245 3.00 15.96 16.16
N SER A 246 4.19 15.83 16.75
CA SER A 246 4.86 14.56 17.04
C SER A 246 4.40 13.89 18.35
N LYS A 247 3.52 14.52 19.12
CA LYS A 247 2.97 13.92 20.34
C LYS A 247 1.91 12.87 20.00
N ALA A 248 2.02 11.69 20.60
CA ALA A 248 1.02 10.64 20.48
C ALA A 248 -0.36 11.12 20.98
N GLY A 249 -1.43 10.66 20.33
CA GLY A 249 -2.81 10.93 20.74
C GLY A 249 -3.54 12.07 20.00
N TRP A 250 -2.87 12.78 19.08
CA TRP A 250 -3.52 13.79 18.22
C TRP A 250 -4.07 13.22 16.90
N ALA A 251 -3.73 11.96 16.60
CA ALA A 251 -4.26 11.23 15.46
C ALA A 251 -5.79 11.18 15.48
N GLY A 252 -6.43 11.72 14.44
CA GLY A 252 -7.90 11.66 14.29
C GLY A 252 -8.69 12.68 15.10
N GLN A 253 -8.04 13.46 15.97
CA GLN A 253 -8.72 14.54 16.69
C GLN A 253 -8.99 15.71 15.74
N PRO A 254 -10.18 16.34 15.81
CA PRO A 254 -10.38 17.61 15.12
C PRO A 254 -9.35 18.60 15.66
N VAL A 255 -8.71 19.37 14.77
CA VAL A 255 -7.87 20.48 15.20
C VAL A 255 -8.82 21.49 15.85
N PRO A 256 -8.66 21.84 17.14
CA PRO A 256 -9.59 22.72 17.82
C PRO A 256 -9.77 24.03 17.05
N GLU A 257 -11.02 24.38 16.74
CA GLU A 257 -11.37 25.71 16.24
C GLU A 257 -11.15 26.74 17.37
N GLN A 258 -10.72 27.95 17.01
CA GLN A 258 -10.69 29.09 17.93
C GLN A 258 -12.02 29.82 17.88
#